data_AF-A0AAV1S3C0-F1
#
_entry.id   AF-A0AAV1S3C0-F1
#
_cell.length_a   1.000
_cell.length_b   1.000
_cell.length_c   1.000
_cell.angle_alpha   90.00
_cell.angle_beta   90.00
_cell.angle_gamma   90.00
#
_symmetry.space_group_name_H-M   'P 1'
#
loop_
_entity.id
_entity.type
_entity.pdbx_description
1 polymer ?
#
loop_
_entity_poly.entity_id
_entity_poly.type
_entity_poly.pdbx_seq_one_letter_code
_entity_poly.pdbx_strand_id
1 'polypeptide(L)' 'PADTNAEETLNPLKYANHACNIRNKEVVNCDPLLAQMRRVKSQIEQLQAKQSFYRGDATIPFNELR' A
#
# COMPACT_ATOMS: atom_id res chain seq x y z
N PRO A 1 4.62 -12.59 46.83
CA PRO A 1 4.92 -11.22 46.36
C PRO A 1 4.62 -10.26 47.52
N ALA A 2 5.40 -9.19 47.71
CA ALA A 2 5.18 -8.26 48.83
C ALA A 2 3.87 -7.50 48.64
N ASP A 3 3.00 -7.50 49.65
CA ASP A 3 1.69 -6.84 49.61
C ASP A 3 1.79 -5.30 49.43
N THR A 4 2.93 -4.72 49.79
CA THR A 4 3.25 -3.28 49.66
C THR A 4 3.31 -2.78 48.22
N ASN A 5 3.55 -3.65 47.24
CA ASN A 5 3.74 -3.27 45.83
C ASN A 5 2.57 -3.70 44.94
N ALA A 6 1.45 -4.14 45.52
CA ALA A 6 0.31 -4.67 44.77
C ALA A 6 -0.30 -3.64 43.80
N GLU A 7 -0.41 -2.37 44.20
CA GLU A 7 -0.90 -1.28 43.34
C GLU A 7 0.09 -0.91 42.22
N GLU A 8 1.38 -0.82 42.53
CA GLU A 8 2.43 -0.53 41.53
C GLU A 8 2.59 -1.68 40.53
N THR A 9 2.27 -2.91 40.92
CA THR A 9 2.30 -4.09 40.05
C THR A 9 1.06 -4.17 39.15
N LEU A 10 -0.08 -3.64 39.60
CA LEU A 10 -1.35 -3.68 38.87
C LEU A 10 -1.32 -2.83 37.59
N ASN A 11 -0.66 -1.67 37.62
CA ASN A 11 -0.61 -0.75 36.48
C ASN A 11 0.19 -1.31 35.28
N PRO A 12 1.40 -1.86 35.46
CA PRO A 12 2.13 -2.57 34.40
C PRO A 12 1.37 -3.76 33.81
N LEU A 13 0.65 -4.53 34.65
CA LEU A 13 -0.14 -5.67 34.17
C LEU A 13 -1.34 -5.24 33.32
N LYS A 14 -2.05 -4.18 33.73
CA LYS A 14 -3.12 -3.58 32.92
C LYS A 14 -2.58 -3.08 31.57
N TYR A 15 -1.44 -2.41 31.59
CA TYR A 15 -0.80 -1.94 30.36
C TYR A 15 -0.36 -3.09 29.45
N ALA A 16 0.23 -4.14 30.01
CA ALA A 16 0.61 -5.34 29.27
C ALA A 16 -0.60 -6.02 28.61
N ASN A 17 -1.71 -6.17 29.34
CA ASN A 17 -2.95 -6.73 28.80
C ASN A 17 -3.49 -5.88 27.63
N HIS A 18 -3.52 -4.55 27.80
CA HIS A 18 -3.93 -3.65 26.73
C HIS A 18 -2.98 -3.74 25.52
N ALA A 19 -1.67 -3.76 25.73
CA ALA A 19 -0.66 -3.84 24.67
C ALA A 19 -0.76 -5.14 23.86
N CYS A 20 -1.07 -6.27 24.51
CA CYS A 20 -1.30 -7.56 23.83
C CYS A 20 -2.54 -7.53 22.92
N ASN A 21 -3.51 -6.67 23.20
CA ASN A 21 -4.73 -6.54 22.40
C ASN A 21 -4.57 -5.55 21.22
N ILE A 22 -3.43 -4.85 21.11
CA ILE A 22 -3.15 -3.95 20.00
C ILE A 22 -2.87 -4.78 18.74
N ARG A 23 -3.71 -4.59 17.72
CA ARG A 23 -3.53 -5.21 16.40
C ARG A 23 -3.00 -4.17 15.42
N ASN A 24 -1.71 -4.24 15.13
CA ASN A 24 -1.09 -3.42 14.10
C ASN A 24 -1.53 -3.90 12.71
N LYS A 25 -1.60 -2.98 11.74
CA LYS A 25 -1.71 -3.31 10.31
C LYS A 25 -0.33 -3.13 9.70
N GLU A 26 0.43 -4.20 9.61
CA GLU A 26 1.74 -4.17 9.01
C GLU A 26 1.64 -3.78 7.52
N VAL A 27 2.49 -2.83 7.13
CA VAL A 27 2.67 -2.41 5.74
C VAL A 27 4.15 -2.49 5.45
N VAL A 28 4.52 -2.98 4.27
CA VAL A 28 5.92 -2.99 3.84
C VAL A 28 6.42 -1.54 3.87
N ASN A 29 7.42 -1.28 4.71
CA ASN A 29 8.05 0.03 4.81
C ASN A 29 8.86 0.29 3.53
N CYS A 30 8.20 0.86 2.53
CA CYS A 30 8.78 1.26 1.26
C CYS A 30 8.81 2.79 1.18
N ASP A 31 9.80 3.34 0.50
CA ASP A 31 9.89 4.77 0.22
C ASP A 31 8.57 5.26 -0.42
N PRO A 32 7.88 6.25 0.19
CA PRO A 32 6.62 6.76 -0.31
C PRO A 32 6.73 7.33 -1.73
N LEU A 33 7.88 7.93 -2.08
CA LEU A 33 8.11 8.47 -3.41
C LEU A 33 8.20 7.35 -4.46
N LEU A 34 8.94 6.28 -4.15
CA LEU A 34 9.03 5.11 -5.04
C LEU A 34 7.67 4.41 -5.18
N ALA A 35 6.90 4.29 -4.09
CA ALA A 35 5.56 3.72 -4.13
C ALA A 35 4.62 4.55 -5.04
N GLN A 36 4.69 5.88 -4.96
CA GLN A 36 3.93 6.77 -5.82
C GLN A 36 4.37 6.66 -7.29
N MET A 37 5.68 6.66 -7.55
CA MET A 37 6.21 6.48 -8.91
C MET A 37 5.76 5.16 -9.52
N ARG A 38 5.77 4.05 -8.76
CA ARG A 38 5.27 2.75 -9.23
C ARG A 38 3.80 2.80 -9.61
N ARG A 39 2.95 3.45 -8.79
CA ARG A 39 1.52 3.62 -9.10
C ARG A 39 1.33 4.42 -10.38
N VAL A 40 2.03 5.55 -10.53
CA VAL A 40 1.93 6.40 -11.72
C VAL A 40 2.41 5.65 -12.97
N LYS A 41 3.55 4.96 -12.91
CA LYS A 41 4.04 4.14 -14.03
C LYS A 41 3.05 3.05 -14.44
N SER A 42 2.46 2.35 -13.47
CA SER A 42 1.43 1.33 -13.75
C SER A 42 0.19 1.93 -14.43
N GLN A 43 -0.25 3.13 -14.02
CA GLN A 43 -1.35 3.83 -14.70
C GLN A 43 -1.00 4.20 -16.14
N ILE A 44 0.22 4.69 -16.38
CA ILE A 44 0.70 5.02 -17.74
C ILE A 44 0.69 3.76 -18.61
N GLU A 45 1.25 2.65 -18.14
CA GLU A 45 1.28 1.38 -18.87
C GLU A 45 -0.14 0.88 -19.20
N GLN A 46 -1.07 0.93 -18.24
CA GLN A 46 -2.47 0.55 -18.47
C GLN A 46 -3.15 1.42 -19.52
N LEU A 47 -2.90 2.73 -19.50
CA LEU A 47 -3.46 3.66 -20.48
C LEU A 47 -2.85 3.44 -21.87
N GLN A 48 -1.54 3.22 -21.96
CA GLN A 48 -0.85 2.90 -23.21
C GLN A 48 -1.31 1.57 -23.80
N ALA A 49 -1.54 0.56 -22.96
CA ALA A 49 -2.09 -0.73 -23.39
C ALA A 49 -3.50 -0.57 -23.97
N LYS A 50 -4.36 0.22 -23.30
CA LYS A 50 -5.70 0.56 -23.82
C LYS A 50 -5.62 1.30 -25.14
N GLN A 51 -4.76 2.32 -25.26
CA GLN A 51 -4.56 3.05 -26.51
C GLN A 51 -4.07 2.14 -27.64
N SER A 52 -3.14 1.23 -27.33
CA SER A 52 -2.62 0.27 -28.30
C SER A 52 -3.70 -0.70 -28.77
N PHE A 53 -4.55 -1.17 -27.85
CA PHE A 53 -5.72 -1.99 -28.18
C PHE A 53 -6.67 -1.27 -29.14
N TYR A 54 -7.08 -0.03 -28.83
CA TYR A 54 -7.95 0.75 -29.72
C TYR A 54 -7.28 1.17 -31.03
N ARG A 55 -5.96 1.38 -31.02
CA ARG A 55 -5.18 1.74 -32.22
C ARG A 55 -4.94 0.54 -33.13
N GLY A 56 -4.90 -0.67 -32.59
CA GLY A 56 -4.75 -1.92 -33.33
C GLY A 56 -5.89 -2.23 -34.30
N ASP A 57 -7.07 -1.64 -34.10
CA ASP A 57 -8.21 -1.73 -35.03
C ASP A 57 -8.17 -0.65 -36.15
N ALA A 58 -7.26 0.34 -36.07
CA ALA A 58 -7.27 1.52 -36.93
C ALA A 58 -5.96 1.77 -37.68
N THR A 59 -5.12 0.74 -37.91
CA THR A 59 -3.93 0.90 -38.75
C THR A 59 -4.25 0.63 -40.22
N ILE A 60 -5.09 1.46 -40.84
CA ILE A 60 -4.84 1.79 -42.25
C ILE A 60 -3.72 2.85 -42.21
N PRO A 61 -2.52 2.55 -42.72
CA PRO A 61 -1.45 3.53 -42.76
C PRO A 61 -1.93 4.75 -43.55
N PHE A 62 -1.67 5.96 -43.02
CA PHE A 62 -2.05 7.24 -43.64
C PHE A 62 -1.63 7.37 -45.12
N ASN A 63 -0.68 6.54 -45.57
CA ASN A 63 -0.23 6.47 -46.96
C ASN A 63 -1.20 5.75 -47.92
N GLU A 64 -2.27 5.11 -47.43
CA GLU A 64 -3.27 4.38 -48.23
C GLU A 64 -4.58 5.15 -48.46
N LEU A 65 -4.69 6.40 -48.00
CA LEU A 65 -5.91 7.22 -48.05
C LEU A 65 -5.87 8.29 -49.16
N ARG A 66 -5.51 7.87 -50.39
CA ARG A 66 -5.47 8.75 -51.58
C ARG A 66 -6.82 8.86 -52.27
#